data_AF-A0A6B0GSF3-F1
#
_entry.id   AF-A0A6B0GSF3-F1
#
_cell.length_a   1.000
_cell.length_b   1.000
_cell.length_c   1.000
_cell.angle_alpha   90.00
_cell.angle_beta   90.00
_cell.angle_gamma   90.00
#
_symmetry.space_group_name_H-M   'P 1'
#
loop_
_entity.id
_entity.type
_entity.pdbx_description
1 polymer ?
#
loop_
_entity_poly.entity_id
_entity_poly.type
_entity_poly.pdbx_seq_one_letter_code
_entity_poly.pdbx_strand_id
1 'polypeptide(L)'
;MVAQNIAYLREHGPSPIAELPGRQIRPADRKADIRRFTLTVSGGTRIGGSCSTVAYLAAHDRKAVLRTFLEDNPGVIANRRFRDFQKLLSEMNREWKAPSREIRDEFFDKPDEKDADGHPQPSEQECPHCGDAVSFGEIPNHIRNGCEAFAEV
;
A
#
# COMPACT_ATOMS: atom_id res chain seq x y z
N MET A 1 -18.91 -16.31 17.65
CA MET A 1 -18.20 -15.28 16.87
C MET A 1 -16.72 -15.62 16.67
N VAL A 2 -15.91 -15.85 17.71
CA VAL A 2 -14.47 -16.20 17.52
C VAL A 2 -14.27 -17.41 16.62
N ALA A 3 -15.01 -18.49 16.86
CA ALA A 3 -14.94 -19.69 16.03
C ALA A 3 -15.33 -19.44 14.56
N GLN A 4 -16.24 -18.49 14.30
CA GLN A 4 -16.70 -18.16 12.94
C GLN A 4 -15.65 -17.35 12.18
N ASN A 5 -15.03 -16.35 12.82
CA ASN A 5 -13.94 -15.59 12.20
C ASN A 5 -12.72 -16.49 11.91
N ILE A 6 -12.37 -17.40 12.83
CA ILE A 6 -11.27 -18.36 12.60
C ILE A 6 -11.60 -19.34 11.49
N ALA A 7 -12.81 -19.92 11.49
CA ALA A 7 -13.24 -20.83 10.44
C ALA A 7 -13.21 -20.14 9.07
N TYR A 8 -13.71 -18.90 8.99
CA TYR A 8 -13.67 -18.10 7.78
C TYR A 8 -12.24 -17.86 7.30
N LEU A 9 -11.34 -17.40 8.17
CA LEU A 9 -9.94 -17.16 7.79
C LEU A 9 -9.21 -18.45 7.40
N ARG A 10 -9.56 -19.61 7.98
CA ARG A 10 -9.00 -20.90 7.57
C ARG A 10 -9.46 -21.35 6.18
N GLU A 11 -10.71 -21.04 5.84
CA GLU A 11 -11.32 -21.44 4.58
C GLU A 11 -10.96 -20.49 3.43
N HIS A 12 -10.95 -19.18 3.69
CA HIS A 12 -10.76 -18.14 2.68
C HIS A 12 -9.36 -17.51 2.69
N GLY A 13 -8.56 -17.75 3.72
CA GLY A 13 -7.24 -17.13 3.88
C GLY A 13 -7.30 -15.75 4.56
N PRO A 14 -6.25 -14.91 4.42
CA PRO A 14 -6.27 -13.52 4.86
C PRO A 14 -7.40 -12.75 4.16
N SER A 15 -8.14 -11.93 4.90
CA SER A 15 -9.28 -11.19 4.34
C SER A 15 -9.45 -9.83 5.00
N PRO A 16 -9.96 -8.81 4.30
CA PRO A 16 -10.39 -7.54 4.89
C PRO A 16 -11.37 -7.75 6.04
N ILE A 17 -11.28 -6.92 7.09
CA ILE A 17 -12.20 -7.00 8.24
C ILE A 17 -13.66 -6.84 7.83
N ALA A 18 -13.94 -6.10 6.74
CA ALA A 18 -15.28 -5.90 6.22
C ALA A 18 -15.94 -7.21 5.73
N GLU A 19 -15.15 -8.19 5.29
CA GLU A 19 -15.62 -9.49 4.79
C GLU A 19 -15.81 -10.52 5.90
N LEU A 20 -15.25 -10.28 7.09
CA LEU A 20 -15.41 -11.19 8.21
C LEU A 20 -16.88 -11.27 8.65
N PRO A 21 -17.37 -12.46 9.04
CA PRO A 21 -18.76 -12.63 9.50
C PRO A 21 -19.07 -11.80 10.74
N GLY A 22 -18.08 -11.57 11.61
CA GLY A 22 -18.22 -10.67 12.77
C GLY A 22 -18.07 -9.18 12.45
N ARG A 23 -17.58 -8.82 11.24
CA ARG A 23 -17.16 -7.47 10.79
C ARG A 23 -16.25 -6.69 11.75
N GLN A 24 -15.71 -7.38 12.76
CA GLN A 24 -14.90 -6.82 13.82
C GLN A 24 -14.05 -7.91 14.47
N ILE A 25 -12.88 -7.50 14.97
CA ILE A 25 -11.98 -8.38 15.73
C ILE A 25 -12.06 -7.99 17.20
N ARG A 26 -12.63 -8.88 18.02
CA ARG A 26 -12.79 -8.68 19.46
C ARG A 26 -11.51 -9.08 20.21
N PRO A 27 -11.37 -8.73 21.50
CA PRO A 27 -10.25 -9.18 22.31
C PRO A 27 -10.12 -10.71 22.38
N ALA A 28 -11.24 -11.44 22.32
CA ALA A 28 -11.25 -12.90 22.32
C ALA A 28 -10.69 -13.50 21.02
N ASP A 29 -10.92 -12.85 19.87
CA ASP A 29 -10.32 -13.24 18.58
C ASP A 29 -8.80 -13.10 18.61
N ARG A 30 -8.28 -12.04 19.23
CA ARG A 30 -6.84 -11.81 19.40
C ARG A 30 -6.18 -12.88 20.29
N LYS A 31 -6.88 -13.34 21.33
CA LYS A 31 -6.41 -14.46 22.17
C LYS A 31 -6.39 -15.79 21.41
N ALA A 32 -7.21 -15.91 20.36
CA ALA A 32 -7.28 -17.09 19.50
C ALA A 32 -6.42 -16.93 18.23
N ASP A 33 -5.41 -16.07 18.29
CA ASP A 33 -4.35 -15.87 17.28
C ASP A 33 -4.77 -15.21 15.96
N ILE A 34 -5.89 -14.49 15.97
CA ILE A 34 -6.22 -13.57 14.89
C ILE A 34 -5.41 -12.28 15.06
N ARG A 35 -4.64 -11.95 14.03
CA ARG A 35 -3.83 -10.74 13.89
C ARG A 35 -4.46 -9.79 12.87
N ARG A 36 -3.97 -8.55 12.89
CA ARG A 36 -4.43 -7.47 12.00
C ARG A 36 -3.23 -6.82 11.34
N PHE A 37 -3.37 -6.57 10.04
CA PHE A 37 -2.44 -5.80 9.26
C PHE A 37 -3.12 -4.50 8.83
N THR A 38 -2.50 -3.38 9.16
CA THR A 38 -2.95 -2.05 8.75
C THR A 38 -1.73 -1.15 8.59
N LEU A 39 -1.71 -0.34 7.54
CA LEU A 39 -0.69 0.69 7.37
C LEU A 39 -1.23 2.01 7.92
N THR A 40 -0.79 2.36 9.13
CA THR A 40 -0.93 3.70 9.68
C THR A 40 0.34 4.49 9.42
N VAL A 41 0.28 5.47 8.52
CA VAL A 41 1.40 6.39 8.28
C VAL A 41 1.49 7.41 9.42
N SER A 42 2.49 7.24 10.27
CA SER A 42 2.90 8.25 11.23
C SER A 42 3.73 9.31 10.49
N GLY A 43 3.25 10.55 10.39
CA GLY A 43 4.04 11.69 9.90
C GLY A 43 3.79 12.14 8.46
N GLY A 44 2.66 12.80 8.21
CA GLY A 44 2.46 13.75 7.10
C GLY A 44 2.31 13.18 5.68
N THR A 45 2.79 11.97 5.41
CA THR A 45 2.69 11.34 4.08
C THR A 45 1.30 10.73 3.91
N ARG A 46 0.30 11.56 3.56
CA ARG A 46 -1.09 11.11 3.36
C ARG A 46 -1.12 9.97 2.34
N ILE A 47 -1.46 8.76 2.77
CA ILE A 47 -2.14 7.82 1.87
C ILE A 47 -3.51 8.47 1.65
N GLY A 48 -3.87 8.76 0.40
CA GLY A 48 -5.21 9.26 0.10
C GLY A 48 -6.22 8.20 0.53
N GLY A 49 -6.98 8.46 1.60
CA GLY A 49 -8.05 7.59 2.08
C GLY A 49 -7.68 6.68 3.26
N SER A 50 -8.72 6.17 3.92
CA SER A 50 -8.60 5.15 4.96
C SER A 50 -8.14 3.83 4.34
N CYS A 51 -6.95 3.35 4.70
CA CYS A 51 -6.55 1.99 4.35
C CYS A 51 -7.45 0.99 5.07
N SER A 52 -7.97 0.02 4.34
CA SER A 52 -8.66 -1.10 4.96
C SER A 52 -7.70 -1.91 5.81
N THR A 53 -8.25 -2.66 6.76
CA THR A 53 -7.46 -3.54 7.63
C THR A 53 -7.68 -4.98 7.21
N VAL A 54 -6.60 -5.72 7.00
CA VAL A 54 -6.65 -7.16 6.71
C VAL A 54 -6.50 -7.97 7.99
N ALA A 55 -7.40 -8.91 8.18
CA ALA A 55 -7.36 -9.90 9.24
C ALA A 55 -6.67 -11.17 8.74
N TYR A 56 -5.84 -11.78 9.59
CA TYR A 56 -5.15 -13.02 9.27
C TYR A 56 -4.86 -13.84 10.53
N LEU A 57 -4.67 -15.16 10.38
CA LEU A 57 -4.18 -16.01 11.46
C LEU A 57 -2.65 -15.94 11.51
N ALA A 58 -2.04 -16.04 12.68
CA ALA A 58 -0.57 -16.01 12.78
C ALA A 58 0.15 -17.13 12.00
N ALA A 59 -0.56 -18.19 11.63
CA ALA A 59 -0.06 -19.26 10.76
C ALA A 59 -0.14 -18.94 9.25
N HIS A 60 -0.86 -17.89 8.85
CA HIS A 60 -0.98 -17.52 7.43
C HIS A 60 0.34 -17.01 6.87
N ASP A 61 0.54 -17.28 5.58
CA ASP A 61 1.67 -16.73 4.84
C ASP A 61 1.55 -15.20 4.75
N ARG A 62 2.64 -14.50 5.12
CA ARG A 62 2.67 -13.02 5.16
C ARG A 62 2.58 -12.44 3.74
N LYS A 63 3.05 -13.18 2.74
CA LYS A 63 2.91 -12.86 1.31
C LYS A 63 1.42 -12.74 0.95
N ALA A 64 0.62 -13.73 1.36
CA ALA A 64 -0.82 -13.71 1.12
C ALA A 64 -1.49 -12.54 1.83
N VAL A 65 -1.09 -12.22 3.07
CA VAL A 65 -1.63 -11.06 3.81
C VAL A 65 -1.37 -9.75 3.08
N LEU A 66 -0.13 -9.54 2.62
CA LEU A 66 0.24 -8.34 1.88
C LEU A 66 -0.47 -8.27 0.53
N ARG A 67 -0.58 -9.39 -0.18
CA ARG A 67 -1.29 -9.49 -1.46
C ARG A 67 -2.74 -9.03 -1.31
N THR A 68 -3.48 -9.62 -0.37
CA THR A 68 -4.87 -9.23 -0.07
C THR A 68 -4.97 -7.75 0.32
N PHE A 69 -4.01 -7.26 1.09
CA PHE A 69 -4.00 -5.85 1.49
C PHE A 69 -3.82 -4.92 0.28
N LEU A 70 -2.90 -5.22 -0.64
CA LEU A 70 -2.66 -4.40 -1.82
C LEU A 70 -3.80 -4.49 -2.85
N GLU A 71 -4.40 -5.66 -3.01
CA GLU A 71 -5.60 -5.87 -3.83
C GLU A 71 -6.78 -5.02 -3.33
N ASP A 72 -6.99 -4.95 -2.01
CA ASP A 72 -8.06 -4.15 -1.40
C ASP A 72 -7.72 -2.66 -1.27
N ASN A 73 -6.44 -2.27 -1.44
CA ASN A 73 -5.96 -0.89 -1.33
C ASN A 73 -5.10 -0.47 -2.53
N PRO A 74 -5.66 -0.43 -3.75
CA PRO A 74 -4.90 -0.07 -4.95
C PRO A 74 -4.29 1.35 -4.87
N GLY A 75 -4.90 2.25 -4.10
CA GLY A 75 -4.37 3.60 -3.86
C GLY A 75 -3.03 3.64 -3.11
N VAL A 76 -2.63 2.55 -2.44
CA VAL A 76 -1.31 2.44 -1.78
C VAL A 76 -0.19 2.33 -2.82
N ILE A 77 -0.44 1.65 -3.94
CA ILE A 77 0.56 1.36 -4.98
C ILE A 77 0.49 2.32 -6.17
N ALA A 78 -0.70 2.87 -6.47
CA ALA A 78 -0.91 3.73 -7.64
C ALA A 78 -0.01 4.97 -7.69
N ASN A 79 0.49 5.44 -6.54
CA ASN A 79 1.29 6.66 -6.43
C ASN A 79 2.55 6.48 -5.56
N ARG A 80 3.04 5.25 -5.36
CA ARG A 80 4.22 5.01 -4.51
C ARG A 80 5.23 4.12 -5.17
N ARG A 81 6.50 4.46 -4.96
CA ARG A 81 7.63 3.59 -5.31
C ARG A 81 7.68 2.41 -4.36
N PHE A 82 8.14 1.26 -4.86
CA PHE A 82 8.32 0.07 -4.04
C PHE A 82 9.25 0.32 -2.85
N ARG A 83 10.31 1.11 -3.03
CA ARG A 83 11.22 1.50 -1.93
C ARG A 83 10.50 2.20 -0.78
N ASP A 84 9.61 3.13 -1.08
CA ASP A 84 8.88 3.88 -0.06
C ASP A 84 7.89 2.98 0.68
N PHE A 85 7.21 2.10 -0.05
CA PHE A 85 6.38 1.05 0.55
C PHE A 85 7.20 0.12 1.46
N GLN A 86 8.36 -0.34 1.00
CA GLN A 86 9.23 -1.23 1.76
C GLN A 86 9.81 -0.54 3.02
N LYS A 87 10.08 0.77 2.94
CA LYS A 87 10.51 1.57 4.09
C LYS A 87 9.40 1.63 5.13
N LEU A 88 8.16 1.93 4.73
CA LEU A 88 7.00 1.98 5.64
C LEU A 88 6.75 0.63 6.32
N LEU A 89 6.83 -0.46 5.56
CA LEU A 89 6.75 -1.80 6.14
C LEU A 89 7.85 -2.06 7.16
N SER A 90 9.07 -1.62 6.88
CA SER A 90 10.21 -1.79 7.79
C SER A 90 10.07 -0.97 9.07
N GLU A 91 9.47 0.23 8.99
CA GLU A 91 9.16 1.08 10.14
C GLU A 91 8.05 0.48 11.01
N MET A 92 7.08 -0.20 10.40
CA MET A 92 6.02 -0.90 11.12
C MET A 92 6.54 -2.17 11.81
N ASN A 93 7.14 -3.09 11.05
CA ASN A 93 7.79 -4.29 11.58
C ASN A 93 8.69 -4.96 10.52
N ARG A 94 9.92 -5.33 10.90
CA ARG A 94 10.91 -5.95 10.00
C ARG A 94 10.43 -7.26 9.35
N GLU A 95 9.47 -7.96 9.95
CA GLU A 95 8.94 -9.23 9.41
C GLU A 95 8.27 -9.09 8.03
N TRP A 96 7.81 -7.89 7.67
CA TRP A 96 7.15 -7.63 6.37
C TRP A 96 8.12 -7.36 5.22
N LYS A 97 9.43 -7.27 5.51
CA LYS A 97 10.43 -6.88 4.51
C LYS A 97 10.73 -7.96 3.49
N ALA A 98 10.78 -9.23 3.89
CA ALA A 98 10.99 -10.34 2.96
C ALA A 98 9.74 -10.60 2.12
N PRO A 99 8.53 -10.75 2.70
CA PRO A 99 7.31 -10.99 1.94
C PRO A 99 6.98 -9.88 0.93
N SER A 100 7.30 -8.62 1.25
CA SER A 100 7.08 -7.50 0.31
C SER A 100 7.95 -7.58 -0.93
N ARG A 101 9.17 -8.12 -0.83
CA ARG A 101 10.03 -8.34 -2.01
C ARG A 101 9.48 -9.41 -2.92
N GLU A 102 8.85 -10.44 -2.36
CA GLU A 102 8.31 -11.57 -3.10
C GLU A 102 7.05 -11.23 -3.90
N ILE A 103 6.29 -10.22 -3.49
CA ILE A 103 5.11 -9.70 -4.23
C ILE A 103 5.42 -8.45 -5.04
N ARG A 104 6.67 -7.96 -5.02
CA ARG A 104 7.02 -6.68 -5.67
C ARG A 104 6.54 -6.65 -7.11
N ASP A 105 6.94 -7.67 -7.88
CA ASP A 105 6.69 -7.76 -9.31
C ASP A 105 5.21 -8.05 -9.63
N GLU A 106 4.38 -8.35 -8.62
CA GLU A 106 2.93 -8.55 -8.76
C GLU A 106 2.16 -7.20 -8.70
N PHE A 107 2.72 -6.17 -8.05
CA PHE A 107 1.99 -4.92 -7.74
C PHE A 107 2.73 -3.63 -8.12
N PHE A 108 4.04 -3.69 -8.38
CA PHE A 108 4.85 -2.53 -8.72
C PHE A 108 5.46 -2.74 -10.11
N ASP A 109 5.01 -1.94 -11.07
CA ASP A 109 5.56 -1.94 -12.43
C ASP A 109 6.94 -1.30 -12.42
N LYS A 110 7.94 -2.10 -12.79
CA LYS A 110 9.36 -1.78 -12.98
C LYS A 110 10.17 -1.44 -11.72
N PRO A 111 11.47 -1.82 -11.70
CA PRO A 111 12.36 -1.48 -10.59
C PRO A 111 12.42 0.05 -10.43
N ASP A 112 12.69 0.51 -9.21
CA ASP A 112 13.29 1.82 -8.97
C ASP A 112 14.52 1.96 -9.89
N GLU A 113 14.34 2.41 -11.13
CA GLU A 113 15.46 2.70 -12.01
C GLU A 113 16.25 3.78 -11.31
N LYS A 114 17.51 3.45 -11.00
CA LYS A 114 18.45 4.44 -10.51
C LYS A 114 19.26 4.92 -11.70
N ASP A 115 19.50 6.22 -11.76
CA ASP A 115 20.56 6.72 -12.64
C ASP A 115 21.92 6.13 -12.21
N ALA A 116 22.95 6.33 -13.04
CA ALA A 116 24.30 5.84 -12.77
C ALA A 116 24.87 6.33 -11.43
N ASP A 117 24.33 7.43 -10.89
CA ASP A 117 24.69 8.06 -9.63
C ASP A 117 23.88 7.53 -8.43
N GLY A 118 22.95 6.59 -8.65
CA GLY A 118 22.18 5.94 -7.59
C GLY A 118 20.95 6.71 -7.12
N HIS A 119 20.63 7.84 -7.75
CA HIS A 119 19.39 8.58 -7.50
C HIS A 119 18.24 7.89 -8.22
N PRO A 120 17.06 7.80 -7.59
CA PRO A 120 15.93 7.17 -8.24
C PRO A 120 15.45 8.08 -9.38
N GLN A 121 15.43 7.55 -10.61
CA GLN A 121 15.03 8.28 -11.80
C GLN A 121 13.66 8.93 -11.57
N PRO A 122 13.45 10.19 -12.00
CA PRO A 122 12.15 10.81 -11.90
C PRO A 122 11.17 9.97 -12.72
N SER A 123 10.18 9.39 -12.04
CA SER A 123 9.05 8.74 -12.72
C SER A 123 8.20 9.88 -13.24
N GLU A 124 8.02 9.96 -14.55
CA GLU A 124 7.15 10.95 -15.16
C GLU A 124 5.68 10.58 -14.90
N GLN A 125 4.86 11.57 -14.57
CA GLN A 125 3.41 11.52 -14.45
C GLN A 125 2.84 12.55 -15.43
N GLU A 126 1.72 12.25 -16.07
CA GLU A 126 1.07 13.22 -16.96
C GLU A 126 0.34 14.28 -16.14
N CYS A 127 0.54 15.55 -16.50
CA CYS A 127 -0.21 16.65 -15.92
C CYS A 127 -1.69 16.53 -16.30
N PRO A 128 -2.63 16.45 -15.34
CA PRO A 128 -4.05 16.28 -15.66
C PRO A 128 -4.70 17.51 -16.33
N HIS A 129 -3.96 18.61 -16.50
CA HIS A 129 -4.44 19.86 -17.07
C HIS A 129 -3.95 20.13 -18.50
N CYS A 130 -2.67 19.88 -18.80
CA CYS A 130 -2.11 20.09 -20.14
C CYS A 130 -1.65 18.80 -20.84
N GLY A 131 -1.57 17.67 -20.13
CA GLY A 131 -1.08 16.41 -20.69
C GLY A 131 0.45 16.29 -20.78
N ASP A 132 1.21 17.30 -20.33
CA ASP A 132 2.67 17.21 -20.32
C ASP A 132 3.17 16.13 -19.36
N ALA A 133 4.25 15.46 -19.76
CA ALA A 133 5.02 14.59 -18.87
C ALA A 133 5.77 15.46 -17.85
N VAL A 134 5.44 15.30 -16.56
CA VAL A 134 6.08 16.01 -15.44
C VAL A 134 6.64 15.02 -14.44
N SER A 135 7.75 15.38 -13.80
CA SER A 135 8.32 14.53 -12.76
C SER A 135 7.35 14.31 -11.58
N PHE A 136 7.41 13.13 -10.97
CA PHE A 136 6.58 12.79 -9.81
C PHE A 136 6.81 13.79 -8.64
N GLY A 137 5.73 14.41 -8.17
CA GLY A 137 5.77 15.45 -7.13
C GLY A 137 5.92 16.89 -7.63
N GLU A 138 6.22 17.10 -8.92
CA GLU A 138 6.42 18.43 -9.52
C GLU A 138 5.15 19.04 -10.14
N ILE A 139 4.00 18.34 -10.13
CA ILE A 139 2.71 18.89 -10.64
C ILE A 139 2.39 20.27 -10.03
N PRO A 140 2.50 20.50 -8.71
CA PRO A 140 2.22 21.82 -8.13
C PRO A 140 3.17 22.92 -8.63
N ASN A 141 4.41 22.55 -8.92
CA ASN A 141 5.45 23.47 -9.40
C ASN A 141 5.24 23.78 -10.89
N HIS A 142 4.88 22.78 -11.68
CA HIS A 142 4.51 22.90 -13.09
C HIS A 142 3.26 23.75 -13.29
N ILE A 143 2.19 23.53 -12.49
CA ILE A 143 0.99 24.38 -12.52
C ILE A 143 1.34 25.86 -12.23
N ARG A 144 2.31 26.12 -11.34
CA ARG A 144 2.70 27.48 -10.95
C ARG A 144 3.62 28.17 -11.98
N ASN A 145 4.48 27.44 -12.66
CA ASN A 145 5.58 28.01 -13.44
C ASN A 145 5.42 27.91 -14.97
N GLY A 146 4.38 27.23 -15.47
CA GLY A 146 4.18 27.16 -16.92
C GLY A 146 3.42 25.93 -17.38
N CYS A 147 2.27 25.63 -16.76
CA CYS A 147 1.32 24.71 -17.36
C CYS A 147 0.60 25.43 -18.49
N GLU A 148 0.72 24.94 -19.73
CA GLU A 148 0.15 25.61 -20.92
C GLU A 148 -1.37 25.83 -20.80
N ALA A 149 -2.09 24.98 -20.04
CA ALA A 149 -3.51 25.14 -19.74
C ALA A 149 -3.84 26.36 -18.86
N PHE A 150 -2.85 26.95 -18.19
CA PHE A 150 -2.98 28.12 -17.31
C PHE A 150 -2.06 29.27 -17.73
N ALA A 151 -1.34 29.15 -18.85
CA ALA A 151 -0.35 30.13 -19.32
C ALA A 151 -0.96 31.36 -20.01
N GLU A 152 -2.29 31.45 -20.12
CA GLU A 152 -3.00 32.58 -20.74
C GLU A 152 -3.90 33.37 -19.76
N VAL A 153 -3.36 33.77 -18.59
CA VAL A 153 -3.98 34.84 -17.77
C VAL A 153 -2.96 35.88 -17.34
#